data_AF-A0A967AJJ0-F1
#
_entry.id   AF-A0A967AJJ0-F1
#
_cell.length_a   1.000
_cell.length_b   1.000
_cell.length_c   1.000
_cell.angle_alpha   90.00
_cell.angle_beta   90.00
_cell.angle_gamma   90.00
#
_symmetry.space_group_name_H-M   'P 1'
#
loop_
_entity.id
_entity.type
_entity.pdbx_description
1 polymer ?
#
loop_
_entity_poly.entity_id
_entity_poly.type
_entity_poly.pdbx_seq_one_letter_code
_entity_poly.pdbx_strand_id
1 'polypeptide(L)'
;MGRGRTAFDGIGLTIMTLLEPVVRLCRLLWHPRLCIGLGCLIVLVLLFLSLKGCGADPERATVSLIWDPVNDSSVVGYYIHYGKQSAGQPGSCAYDQATFVSLPRGTVTGLDLGSIYYFAVSAYNGVEGHCSNEVSAHT
;
A
#
# COMPACT_ATOMS: atom_id res chain seq x y z
N MET A 1 80.34 13.83 53.89
CA MET A 1 79.87 15.23 54.04
C MET A 1 79.71 15.85 52.66
N GLY A 2 78.54 16.37 52.29
CA GLY A 2 78.36 17.17 51.07
C GLY A 2 77.06 16.88 50.33
N ARG A 3 76.17 17.87 50.32
CA ARG A 3 74.74 17.87 49.97
C ARG A 3 74.52 18.21 48.48
N GLY A 4 73.42 17.72 47.89
CA GLY A 4 72.86 18.28 46.66
C GLY A 4 71.37 17.96 46.54
N ARG A 5 70.50 18.94 46.85
CA ARG A 5 69.05 18.90 46.62
C ARG A 5 68.75 19.40 45.20
N THR A 6 67.82 18.77 44.50
CA THR A 6 66.91 19.37 43.50
C THR A 6 65.68 18.44 43.45
N ALA A 7 64.51 18.75 44.03
CA ALA A 7 63.54 19.76 43.58
C ALA A 7 63.33 19.69 42.06
N PHE A 8 62.43 18.81 41.61
CA PHE A 8 61.69 18.92 40.35
C PHE A 8 60.33 18.23 40.56
N ASP A 9 59.33 18.91 41.10
CA ASP A 9 58.39 19.86 40.46
C ASP A 9 57.16 19.16 39.89
N GLY A 10 56.00 19.64 40.33
CA GLY A 10 54.67 19.04 40.23
C GLY A 10 54.03 19.12 38.85
N ILE A 11 54.79 18.83 37.80
CA ILE A 11 54.35 18.90 36.39
C ILE A 11 53.98 17.52 35.80
N GLY A 12 54.35 16.42 36.46
CA GLY A 12 54.06 15.05 35.98
C GLY A 12 52.63 14.56 36.27
N LEU A 13 52.00 15.00 37.36
CA LEU A 13 50.69 14.48 37.78
C LEU A 13 49.51 15.15 37.05
N THR A 14 49.66 16.41 36.62
CA THR A 14 48.60 17.19 35.96
C THR A 14 48.39 16.80 34.49
N ILE A 15 49.40 16.22 33.84
CA ILE A 15 49.29 15.75 32.45
C ILE A 15 48.55 14.41 32.37
N MET A 16 48.55 13.60 33.45
CA MET A 16 47.89 12.29 33.46
C MET A 16 46.36 12.38 33.63
N THR A 17 45.82 13.45 34.21
CA THR A 17 44.35 13.62 34.43
C THR A 17 43.63 14.25 33.23
N LEU A 18 44.34 14.93 32.32
CA LEU A 18 43.76 15.56 31.14
C LEU A 18 43.59 14.60 29.94
N LEU A 19 44.17 13.41 30.02
CA LEU A 19 44.10 12.37 28.97
C LEU A 19 43.00 11.33 29.22
N GLU A 20 42.40 11.29 30.42
CA GLU A 20 41.32 10.36 30.77
C GLU A 20 40.05 10.49 29.88
N PRO A 21 39.54 11.69 29.52
CA PRO A 21 38.39 11.79 28.63
C PRO A 21 38.73 11.29 27.23
N VAL A 22 39.96 11.52 26.76
CA VAL A 22 40.44 11.07 25.44
C VAL A 22 40.60 9.55 25.40
N VAL A 23 41.10 8.93 26.48
CA VAL A 23 41.22 7.46 26.61
C VAL A 23 39.86 6.79 26.78
N ARG A 24 38.90 7.40 27.51
CA ARG A 24 37.51 6.93 27.58
C ARG A 24 36.81 7.04 26.23
N LEU A 25 37.04 8.12 25.48
CA LEU A 25 36.52 8.30 24.13
C LEU A 25 37.10 7.26 23.17
N CYS A 26 38.42 7.03 23.20
CA CYS A 26 39.08 5.97 22.42
C CYS A 26 38.59 4.58 22.80
N ARG A 27 38.35 4.30 24.09
CA ARG A 27 37.76 3.03 24.52
C ARG A 27 36.34 2.89 23.96
N LEU A 28 35.47 3.89 24.08
CA LEU A 28 34.11 3.86 23.51
C LEU A 28 34.09 3.67 22.00
N LEU A 29 35.04 4.29 21.28
CA LEU A 29 35.24 4.14 19.84
C LEU A 29 35.86 2.78 19.45
N TRP A 30 36.55 2.10 20.37
CA TRP A 30 37.12 0.75 20.22
C TRP A 30 36.22 -0.34 20.85
N HIS A 31 34.99 -0.04 21.27
CA HIS A 31 34.09 -1.10 21.75
C HIS A 31 33.51 -1.85 20.54
N PRO A 32 33.80 -3.16 20.37
CA PRO A 32 33.19 -3.96 19.31
C PRO A 32 31.66 -3.93 19.39
N ARG A 33 31.10 -3.58 20.55
CA ARG A 33 29.67 -3.38 20.81
C ARG A 33 29.02 -2.27 19.97
N LEU A 34 29.77 -1.22 19.60
CA LEU A 34 29.24 -0.11 18.77
C LEU A 34 29.18 -0.50 17.28
N CYS A 35 30.20 -1.23 16.80
CA CYS A 35 30.26 -1.76 15.44
C CYS A 35 29.25 -2.91 15.23
N ILE A 36 29.08 -3.77 16.24
CA ILE A 36 28.05 -4.83 16.24
C ILE A 36 26.65 -4.21 16.29
N GLY A 37 26.44 -3.12 17.04
CA GLY A 37 25.16 -2.41 17.11
C GLY A 37 24.77 -1.74 15.78
N LEU A 38 25.70 -1.02 15.14
CA LEU A 38 25.50 -0.41 13.82
C LEU A 38 25.32 -1.45 12.70
N GLY A 39 26.10 -2.54 12.74
CA GLY A 39 25.94 -3.66 11.82
C GLY A 39 24.59 -4.39 11.98
N CYS A 40 24.17 -4.62 13.22
CA CYS A 40 22.86 -5.22 13.52
C CYS A 40 21.71 -4.30 13.10
N LEU A 41 21.84 -2.99 13.29
CA LEU A 41 20.88 -1.99 12.83
C LEU A 41 20.76 -2.01 11.30
N ILE A 42 21.88 -2.09 10.57
CA ILE A 42 21.89 -2.17 9.09
C ILE A 42 21.25 -3.48 8.63
N VAL A 43 21.57 -4.62 9.25
CA VAL A 43 20.95 -5.92 8.91
C VAL A 43 19.45 -5.91 9.19
N LEU A 44 19.01 -5.33 10.32
CA LEU A 44 17.59 -5.17 10.64
C LEU A 44 16.89 -4.24 9.63
N VAL A 45 17.50 -3.13 9.24
CA VAL A 45 16.97 -2.21 8.20
C VAL A 45 16.88 -2.91 6.84
N LEU A 46 17.89 -3.70 6.45
CA LEU A 46 17.87 -4.48 5.21
C LEU A 46 16.83 -5.62 5.25
N LEU A 47 16.62 -6.24 6.42
CA LEU A 47 15.56 -7.23 6.64
C LEU A 47 14.17 -6.57 6.51
N PHE A 48 13.98 -5.40 7.11
CA PHE A 48 12.77 -4.59 6.99
C PHE A 48 12.53 -4.06 5.56
N LEU A 49 13.59 -3.75 4.81
CA LEU A 49 13.50 -3.35 3.39
C LEU A 49 13.21 -4.54 2.47
N SER A 50 13.69 -5.73 2.80
CA SER A 50 13.41 -6.96 2.04
C SER A 50 11.99 -7.49 2.28
N LEU A 51 11.36 -7.11 3.40
CA LEU A 51 9.95 -7.37 3.72
C LEU A 51 8.98 -6.41 3.01
N LYS A 52 9.47 -5.39 2.29
CA LYS A 52 8.65 -4.69 1.29
C LYS A 52 8.49 -5.61 0.09
N GLY A 53 7.62 -6.59 0.27
CA GLY A 53 7.16 -7.48 -0.78
C GLY A 53 6.77 -6.66 -2.00
N CYS A 54 7.24 -7.11 -3.15
CA CYS A 54 6.66 -6.75 -4.43
C CYS A 54 5.16 -7.06 -4.30
N GLY A 55 4.34 -6.01 -4.17
CA GLY A 55 2.91 -6.14 -4.36
C GLY A 55 2.76 -6.58 -5.81
N ALA A 56 2.50 -7.87 -6.02
CA ALA A 56 1.78 -8.25 -7.22
C ALA A 56 0.48 -7.45 -7.12
N ASP A 57 0.28 -6.50 -8.04
CA ASP A 57 -1.04 -5.92 -8.23
C ASP A 57 -2.00 -7.11 -8.32
N PRO A 58 -3.05 -7.17 -7.47
CA PRO A 58 -4.01 -8.24 -7.60
C PRO A 58 -4.48 -8.19 -9.05
N GLU A 59 -4.22 -9.27 -9.80
CA GLU A 59 -4.70 -9.39 -11.16
C GLU A 59 -6.22 -9.26 -11.05
N ARG A 60 -6.77 -8.22 -11.66
CA ARG A 60 -8.19 -7.88 -11.59
C ARG A 60 -8.82 -8.19 -12.92
N ALA A 61 -9.96 -8.83 -12.88
CA ALA A 61 -10.70 -9.17 -14.08
C ALA A 61 -11.39 -7.95 -14.68
N THR A 62 -11.73 -8.08 -15.95
CA THR A 62 -12.47 -7.08 -16.71
C THR A 62 -13.55 -7.76 -17.53
N VAL A 63 -14.77 -7.26 -17.44
CA VAL A 63 -15.92 -7.77 -18.19
C VAL A 63 -16.47 -6.66 -19.08
N SER A 64 -16.61 -6.94 -20.37
CA SER A 64 -17.24 -6.03 -21.33
C SER A 64 -18.67 -6.48 -21.62
N LEU A 65 -19.61 -5.55 -21.50
CA LEU A 65 -21.03 -5.77 -21.73
C LEU A 65 -21.50 -4.91 -22.91
N ILE A 66 -22.39 -5.49 -23.71
CA ILE A 66 -23.09 -4.84 -24.82
C ILE A 66 -24.56 -5.23 -24.71
N TRP A 67 -25.45 -4.26 -24.89
CA TRP A 67 -26.90 -4.46 -24.81
C TRP A 67 -27.61 -3.68 -25.91
N ASP A 68 -28.86 -4.05 -26.16
CA ASP A 68 -29.69 -3.31 -27.10
C ASP A 68 -30.12 -1.97 -26.50
N PRO A 69 -29.93 -0.85 -27.22
CA PRO A 69 -30.33 0.46 -26.74
C PRO A 69 -31.85 0.59 -26.67
N VAL A 70 -32.33 1.37 -25.70
CA VAL A 70 -33.74 1.75 -25.64
C VAL A 70 -34.02 2.81 -26.71
N ASN A 71 -35.07 2.62 -27.52
CA ASN A 71 -35.40 3.47 -28.67
C ASN A 71 -36.10 4.79 -28.27
N ASP A 72 -35.65 5.40 -27.17
CA ASP A 72 -36.20 6.62 -26.62
C ASP A 72 -35.12 7.72 -26.65
N SER A 73 -35.41 8.82 -27.34
CA SER A 73 -34.48 9.95 -27.51
C SER A 73 -34.23 10.74 -26.23
N SER A 74 -35.00 10.50 -25.15
CA SER A 74 -34.78 11.13 -23.84
C SER A 74 -33.67 10.45 -23.04
N VAL A 75 -33.25 9.24 -23.43
CA VAL A 75 -32.21 8.48 -22.70
C VAL A 75 -30.86 9.18 -22.87
N VAL A 76 -30.30 9.59 -21.74
CA VAL A 76 -28.99 10.27 -21.62
C VAL A 76 -27.86 9.24 -21.47
N GLY A 77 -28.16 8.06 -20.92
CA GLY A 77 -27.20 6.98 -20.76
C GLY A 77 -27.77 5.79 -20.00
N TYR A 78 -26.88 4.97 -19.46
CA TYR A 78 -27.21 3.72 -18.79
C TYR A 78 -26.37 3.54 -17.54
N TYR A 79 -26.94 2.91 -16.50
CA TYR A 79 -26.17 2.41 -15.37
C TYR A 79 -25.98 0.91 -15.50
N ILE A 80 -24.74 0.46 -15.38
CA ILE A 80 -24.37 -0.95 -15.24
C ILE A 80 -24.27 -1.23 -13.75
N HIS A 81 -25.23 -1.97 -13.23
CA HIS A 81 -25.25 -2.47 -11.87
C HIS A 81 -24.57 -3.82 -11.81
N TYR A 82 -23.72 -4.05 -10.81
CA TYR A 82 -23.01 -5.31 -10.66
C TYR A 82 -22.67 -5.62 -9.21
N GLY A 83 -22.60 -6.91 -8.91
CA GLY A 83 -22.31 -7.41 -7.57
C GLY A 83 -22.01 -8.91 -7.57
N LYS A 84 -21.61 -9.42 -6.40
CA LYS A 84 -21.37 -10.88 -6.21
C LYS A 84 -22.65 -11.63 -5.84
N GLN A 85 -23.72 -10.90 -5.55
CA GLN A 85 -25.03 -11.43 -5.23
C GLN A 85 -26.02 -11.07 -6.33
N SER A 86 -26.90 -12.01 -6.64
CA SER A 86 -28.02 -11.76 -7.55
C SER A 86 -29.02 -10.83 -6.88
N ALA A 87 -29.66 -9.96 -7.66
CA ALA A 87 -30.71 -9.06 -7.16
C ALA A 87 -31.99 -9.84 -6.73
N GLY A 88 -32.09 -11.12 -7.09
CA GLY A 88 -33.14 -12.04 -6.65
C GLY A 88 -34.52 -11.80 -7.26
N GLN A 89 -34.72 -10.69 -7.98
CA GLN A 89 -35.99 -10.30 -8.60
C GLN A 89 -35.72 -9.66 -9.97
N PRO A 90 -36.48 -10.04 -11.02
CA PRO A 90 -36.34 -9.44 -12.34
C PRO A 90 -36.69 -7.95 -12.29
N GLY A 91 -35.84 -7.11 -12.88
CA GLY A 91 -36.04 -5.67 -12.91
C GLY A 91 -35.53 -4.90 -11.69
N SER A 92 -35.01 -5.61 -10.67
CA SER A 92 -34.38 -4.98 -9.51
C SER A 92 -32.96 -4.51 -9.83
N CYS A 93 -32.61 -3.33 -9.33
CA CYS A 93 -31.25 -2.76 -9.41
C CYS A 93 -30.49 -2.90 -8.09
N ALA A 94 -30.86 -3.86 -7.23
CA ALA A 94 -30.25 -4.07 -5.92
C ALA A 94 -28.90 -4.81 -6.02
N TYR A 95 -27.86 -4.11 -6.46
CA TYR A 95 -26.49 -4.61 -6.53
C TYR A 95 -25.53 -3.76 -5.69
N ASP A 96 -24.34 -4.30 -5.42
CA ASP A 96 -23.32 -3.65 -4.58
C ASP A 96 -22.74 -2.39 -5.23
N GLN A 97 -22.60 -2.39 -6.55
CA GLN A 97 -21.93 -1.33 -7.31
C GLN A 97 -22.69 -0.96 -8.58
N ALA A 98 -22.52 0.29 -9.01
CA ALA A 98 -23.08 0.79 -10.26
C ALA A 98 -22.05 1.66 -11.00
N THR A 99 -22.09 1.66 -12.33
CA THR A 99 -21.23 2.50 -13.17
C THR A 99 -22.02 3.09 -14.32
N PHE A 100 -21.93 4.40 -14.50
CA PHE A 100 -22.62 5.11 -15.57
C PHE A 100 -21.85 5.04 -16.88
N VAL A 101 -22.56 4.82 -17.99
CA VAL A 101 -22.03 4.89 -19.35
C VAL A 101 -23.01 5.62 -20.27
N SER A 102 -22.51 6.36 -21.26
CA SER A 102 -23.35 7.08 -22.22
C SER A 102 -23.72 6.26 -23.45
N LEU A 103 -23.04 5.14 -23.70
CA LEU A 103 -23.24 4.27 -24.85
C LEU A 103 -23.89 2.95 -24.42
N PRO A 104 -24.56 2.22 -25.34
CA PRO A 104 -25.12 0.89 -25.06
C PRO A 104 -24.03 -0.22 -25.01
N ARG A 105 -22.88 0.13 -24.45
CA ARG A 105 -21.72 -0.72 -24.23
C ARG A 105 -20.88 -0.15 -23.09
N GLY A 106 -20.32 -1.03 -22.29
CA GLY A 106 -19.46 -0.61 -21.19
C GLY A 106 -18.54 -1.73 -20.72
N THR A 107 -17.49 -1.33 -20.02
CA THR A 107 -16.49 -2.26 -19.49
C THR A 107 -16.38 -2.04 -17.99
N VAL A 108 -16.61 -3.10 -17.23
CA VAL A 108 -16.44 -3.13 -15.78
C VAL A 108 -15.07 -3.72 -15.49
N THR A 109 -14.16 -2.89 -14.99
CA THR A 109 -12.81 -3.28 -14.60
C THR A 109 -12.72 -3.42 -13.10
N GLY A 110 -11.72 -4.18 -12.64
CA GLY A 110 -11.36 -4.16 -11.24
C GLY A 110 -12.02 -5.25 -10.40
N LEU A 111 -12.59 -6.26 -11.07
CA LEU A 111 -13.33 -7.35 -10.46
C LEU A 111 -12.36 -8.40 -9.88
N ASP A 112 -12.81 -9.14 -8.87
CA ASP A 112 -12.04 -10.23 -8.27
C ASP A 112 -12.01 -11.44 -9.23
N LEU A 113 -10.82 -11.96 -9.53
CA LEU A 113 -10.66 -13.17 -10.33
C LEU A 113 -11.28 -14.40 -9.63
N GLY A 114 -11.75 -15.35 -10.43
CA GLY A 114 -12.37 -16.61 -9.99
C GLY A 114 -13.73 -16.47 -9.34
N SER A 115 -14.35 -15.28 -9.37
CA SER A 115 -15.65 -15.01 -8.74
C SER A 115 -16.77 -14.94 -9.78
N ILE A 116 -18.01 -15.20 -9.36
CA ILE A 116 -19.18 -14.95 -10.20
C ILE A 116 -19.67 -13.55 -9.90
N TYR A 117 -19.82 -12.74 -10.94
CA TYR A 117 -20.49 -11.45 -10.88
C TYR A 117 -21.79 -11.50 -11.66
N TYR A 118 -22.78 -10.80 -11.11
CA TYR A 118 -24.08 -10.58 -11.73
C TYR A 118 -24.13 -9.13 -12.18
N PHE A 119 -24.71 -8.91 -13.36
CA PHE A 119 -24.80 -7.62 -14.01
C PHE A 119 -26.22 -7.38 -14.49
N ALA A 120 -26.69 -6.15 -14.34
CA ALA A 120 -27.91 -5.66 -14.97
C ALA A 120 -27.74 -4.21 -15.40
N VAL A 121 -28.49 -3.81 -16.41
CA VAL A 121 -28.42 -2.44 -16.97
C VAL A 121 -29.75 -1.74 -16.82
N SER A 122 -29.75 -0.49 -16.34
CA SER A 122 -30.91 0.40 -16.33
C SER A 122 -30.66 1.59 -17.28
N ALA A 123 -31.72 2.07 -17.93
CA ALA A 123 -31.67 3.29 -18.73
C ALA A 123 -31.86 4.52 -17.84
N TYR A 124 -31.21 5.62 -18.19
CA TYR A 124 -31.27 6.89 -17.47
C TYR A 124 -31.68 8.02 -18.41
N ASN A 125 -32.77 8.71 -18.08
CA ASN A 125 -33.28 9.88 -18.82
C ASN A 125 -33.48 11.12 -17.93
N GLY A 126 -32.70 11.23 -16.85
CA GLY A 126 -32.92 12.17 -15.74
C GLY A 126 -33.54 11.49 -14.53
N VAL A 127 -34.26 10.38 -14.75
CA VAL A 127 -34.67 9.41 -13.74
C VAL A 127 -34.16 8.04 -14.16
N GLU A 128 -33.76 7.22 -13.20
CA GLU A 128 -33.33 5.86 -13.46
C GLU A 128 -34.54 4.94 -13.65
N GLY A 129 -34.54 4.17 -14.75
CA GLY A 129 -35.56 3.19 -15.06
C GLY A 129 -35.37 1.85 -14.34
N HIS A 130 -36.23 0.89 -14.68
CA HIS A 130 -36.08 -0.48 -14.20
C HIS A 130 -34.83 -1.13 -14.82
N CYS A 131 -34.22 -2.05 -14.08
CA CYS A 131 -33.11 -2.84 -14.60
C CYS A 131 -33.60 -3.86 -15.65
N SER A 132 -32.70 -4.23 -16.54
CA SER A 132 -32.88 -5.33 -17.49
C SER A 132 -32.83 -6.69 -16.78
N ASN A 133 -32.89 -7.77 -17.56
CA ASN A 133 -32.60 -9.11 -17.03
C ASN A 133 -31.16 -9.17 -16.52
N GLU A 134 -30.97 -9.96 -15.47
CA GLU A 134 -29.65 -10.24 -14.94
C GLU A 134 -28.87 -11.16 -15.89
N VAL A 135 -27.57 -10.89 -16.03
CA VAL A 135 -26.60 -11.77 -16.69
C VAL A 135 -25.45 -12.03 -15.73
N SER A 136 -24.86 -13.22 -15.76
CA SER A 136 -23.73 -13.57 -14.92
C SER A 136 -22.47 -13.85 -15.75
N ALA A 137 -21.32 -13.49 -15.21
CA ALA A 137 -20.02 -13.81 -15.79
C ALA A 137 -19.06 -14.30 -14.71
N HIS A 138 -18.27 -15.31 -15.07
CA HIS A 138 -17.12 -15.72 -14.27
C HIS A 138 -15.94 -14.84 -14.64
N THR A 139 -15.35 -14.22 -13.63
CA THR A 139 -14.15 -13.41 -13.74
C THR A 139 -12.90 -14.21 -13.43
#